data_AF-A0A1C6HSF5-F1
#
_entry.id   AF-A0A1C6HSF5-F1
#
_cell.length_a   1.000
_cell.length_b   1.000
_cell.length_c   1.000
_cell.angle_alpha   90.00
_cell.angle_beta   90.00
_cell.angle_gamma   90.00
#
_symmetry.space_group_name_H-M   'P 1'
#
loop_
_entity.id
_entity.type
_entity.pdbx_description
1 polymer ?
#
loop_
_entity_poly.entity_id
_entity_poly.type
_entity_poly.pdbx_seq_one_letter_code
_entity_poly.pdbx_strand_id
1 'polypeptide(L)' 'MGIGLYLARQIAAGQGGYLKVSSRPGEGSTFSLFLPRAEERT' A
#
# COMPACT_ATOMS: atom_id res chain seq x y z
N MET A 1 -17.89 3.16 -7.37
CA MET A 1 -16.58 3.71 -7.78
C MET A 1 -15.52 3.26 -6.77
N GLY A 2 -14.44 2.61 -7.23
CA GLY A 2 -13.40 2.05 -6.36
C GLY A 2 -12.31 3.05 -5.99
N ILE A 3 -12.65 4.08 -5.21
CA ILE A 3 -11.69 5.16 -4.86
C ILE A 3 -10.76 4.80 -3.70
N GLY A 4 -11.15 3.86 -2.84
CA GLY A 4 -10.40 3.53 -1.62
C GLY A 4 -8.96 3.08 -1.90
N LEU A 5 -8.77 2.20 -2.90
CA LEU A 5 -7.44 1.73 -3.28
C LEU A 5 -6.58 2.83 -3.89
N TYR A 6 -7.19 3.72 -4.68
CA TYR A 6 -6.50 4.87 -5.23
C TYR A 6 -6.00 5.79 -4.11
N LEU A 7 -6.87 6.14 -3.17
CA LEU A 7 -6.52 6.98 -2.01
C LEU A 7 -5.43 6.31 -1.16
N ALA A 8 -5.55 5.01 -0.88
CA ALA A 8 -4.52 4.28 -0.13
C ALA A 8 -3.15 4.32 -0.82
N ARG A 9 -3.11 4.21 -2.15
CA ARG A 9 -1.86 4.35 -2.93
C ARG A 9 -1.29 5.77 -2.84
N GLN A 10 -2.13 6.80 -2.91
CA GLN A 10 -1.69 8.19 -2.78
C GLN A 10 -1.13 8.49 -1.37
N ILE A 11 -1.80 8.01 -0.33
CA ILE A 11 -1.34 8.15 1.06
C ILE A 11 0.00 7.43 1.25
N ALA A 12 0.14 6.19 0.79
CA ALA A 12 1.39 5.44 0.88
C ALA A 12 2.54 6.16 0.17
N ALA A 13 2.29 6.66 -1.05
CA ALA A 13 3.28 7.43 -1.81
C ALA A 13 3.70 8.73 -1.10
N GLY A 14 2.73 9.45 -0.51
CA GLY A 14 3.01 10.65 0.28
C GLY A 14 3.86 10.39 1.53
N GLN A 15 3.86 9.15 2.04
CA GLN A 15 4.71 8.69 3.15
C GLN A 15 6.05 8.09 2.69
N GLY A 16 6.41 8.24 1.41
CA GLY A 16 7.62 7.64 0.85
C GLY A 16 7.55 6.11 0.67
N GLY A 17 6.35 5.55 0.81
CA GLY A 17 6.07 4.13 0.64
C GLY A 17 5.34 3.80 -0.66
N TYR A 18 4.85 2.57 -0.75
CA TYR A 18 4.04 2.12 -1.88
C TYR A 18 3.14 0.95 -1.50
N LEU A 19 2.16 0.68 -2.37
CA LEU A 19 1.21 -0.41 -2.20
C LEU A 19 1.25 -1.36 -3.40
N LYS A 20 1.39 -2.66 -3.12
CA LYS A 20 1.37 -3.76 -4.10
C LYS A 20 0.08 -4.57 -3.94
N VAL A 21 -0.50 -4.99 -5.06
CA VAL A 21 -1.69 -5.85 -5.07
C VAL A 21 -1.36 -7.11 -5.85
N SER A 22 -1.71 -8.26 -5.29
CA SER A 22 -1.72 -9.55 -5.96
C SER A 22 -3.12 -10.12 -5.86
N SER A 23 -3.71 -10.51 -6.99
CA SER A 23 -5.07 -11.03 -7.03
C SER A 23 -5.12 -12.27 -7.91
N ARG A 24 -5.96 -13.23 -7.51
CA ARG A 24 -6.26 -14.43 -8.27
C ARG A 24 -7.77 -14.67 -8.26
N PRO A 25 -8.41 -14.84 -9.44
CA PRO A 25 -9.83 -15.14 -9.50
C PRO A 25 -10.18 -16.36 -8.65
N GLY A 26 -11.21 -16.26 -7.81
CA GLY A 26 -11.63 -17.33 -6.92
C GLY A 26 -10.80 -17.52 -5.64
N GLU A 27 -9.58 -16.96 -5.55
CA GLU A 27 -8.73 -17.02 -4.35
C GLU A 27 -8.73 -15.70 -3.55
N GLY A 28 -9.13 -14.59 -4.18
CA GLY A 28 -9.20 -13.27 -3.56
C GLY A 28 -7.99 -12.39 -3.90
N SER A 29 -7.73 -11.40 -3.04
CA SER A 29 -6.69 -10.39 -3.26
C SER A 29 -5.89 -10.11 -2.00
N THR A 30 -4.58 -10.03 -2.16
CA THR A 30 -3.62 -9.64 -1.12
C THR A 30 -3.08 -8.24 -1.43
N PHE A 31 -3.18 -7.36 -0.45
CA PHE A 31 -2.65 -5.99 -0.49
C PHE A 31 -1.46 -5.90 0.46
N SER A 32 -0.33 -5.42 -0.05
CA SER A 32 0.90 -5.29 0.72
C SER A 32 1.33 -3.82 0.73
N LEU A 33 1.48 -3.25 1.93
CA LEU A 33 1.91 -1.88 2.16
C LEU A 33 3.38 -1.88 2.60
N PHE A 34 4.19 -1.07 1.94
CA PHE A 34 5.60 -0.89 2.25
C PHE A 34 5.82 0.56 2.62
N LEU A 35 6.44 0.80 3.76
CA LEU A 35 6.75 2.14 4.28
C LEU A 35 8.22 2.18 4.70
N PRO A 36 8.89 3.34 4.60
CA PRO A 36 10.18 3.55 5.23
C PRO A 36 10.11 3.23 6.72
N ARG A 37 11.18 2.64 7.27
CA ARG A 37 11.29 2.50 8.72
C ARG A 37 11.43 3.89 9.33
N ALA A 38 10.88 4.09 10.52
CA ALA A 38 11.18 5.29 11.28
C ALA A 38 12.70 5.38 11.50
N GLU A 39 13.28 6.55 11.29
CA GLU A 39 14.67 6.80 11.70
C GLU A 39 14.77 6.65 13.22
N GLU A 40 15.54 5.67 13.67
CA GLU A 40 15.98 5.60 15.06
C GLU A 40 16.98 6.74 15.28
N ARG A 41 16.48 7.85 15.81
CA ARG A 41 17.33 8.98 16.22
C ARG A 41 18.21 8.51 17.38
N THR A 42 19.45 8.14 17.06
CA THR A 42 20.54 7.93 18.03
C THR A 42 21.20 9.26 18.38
#